data_AF-A0A356AML1-F1
#
_entry.id   AF-A0A356AML1-F1
#
_cell.length_a   1.000
_cell.length_b   1.000
_cell.length_c   1.000
_cell.angle_alpha   90.00
_cell.angle_beta   90.00
_cell.angle_gamma   90.00
#
_symmetry.space_group_name_H-M   'P 1'
#
loop_
_entity.id
_entity.type
_entity.pdbx_description
1 polymer ?
#
loop_
_entity_poly.entity_id
_entity_poly.type
_entity_poly.pdbx_seq_one_letter_code
_entity_poly.pdbx_strand_id
1 'polypeptide(L)' 'QAIPGGEILGGKTGYTEEAGLCLASLARKNGQEYTLVTAGAKGDHKSEQYDIDDACEVYRALGQN' A
#
# COMPACT_ATOMS: atom_id res chain seq x y z
N GLN A 1 -8.11 3.43 4.49
CA GLN A 1 -7.68 4.51 5.41
C GLN A 1 -7.45 5.80 4.62
N ALA A 2 -7.58 7.00 5.23
CA ALA A 2 -7.39 8.27 4.50
C ALA A 2 -5.90 8.69 4.41
N ILE A 3 -5.47 9.20 3.25
CA ILE A 3 -4.14 9.80 3.01
C ILE A 3 -4.32 11.32 2.86
N PRO A 4 -3.81 12.16 3.78
CA PRO A 4 -3.95 13.61 3.65
C PRO A 4 -3.27 14.14 2.38
N GLY A 5 -4.00 14.94 1.58
CA GLY A 5 -3.48 15.50 0.33
C GLY A 5 -3.23 14.47 -0.77
N GLY A 6 -3.76 13.25 -0.64
CA GLY A 6 -3.59 12.21 -1.65
C GLY A 6 -4.66 11.13 -1.63
N GLU A 7 -4.55 10.22 -2.59
CA GLU A 7 -5.46 9.09 -2.77
C GLU A 7 -4.71 7.90 -3.37
N ILE A 8 -5.08 6.69 -2.99
CA ILE A 8 -4.66 5.47 -3.69
C ILE A 8 -5.57 5.33 -4.91
N LEU A 9 -4.98 5.32 -6.11
CA LEU A 9 -5.69 5.19 -7.38
C LEU A 9 -6.01 3.73 -7.71
N GLY A 10 -5.21 2.80 -7.18
CA GLY A 10 -5.45 1.38 -7.31
C GLY A 10 -4.24 0.54 -6.90
N GLY A 11 -4.39 -0.77 -7.02
CA GLY A 11 -3.30 -1.70 -6.76
C GLY A 11 -3.71 -3.14 -7.01
N LYS A 12 -2.73 -4.03 -6.93
CA LYS A 12 -2.92 -5.47 -7.03
C LYS A 12 -2.23 -6.16 -5.86
N THR A 13 -3.01 -6.93 -5.12
CA THR A 13 -2.50 -7.82 -4.08
C THR A 13 -2.00 -9.14 -4.66
N GLY A 14 -1.05 -9.78 -3.98
CA GLY A 14 -0.54 -11.10 -4.28
C GLY A 14 -0.26 -11.85 -2.97
N TYR A 15 -0.50 -13.16 -2.96
CA TYR A 15 -0.28 -13.99 -1.78
C TYR A 15 0.22 -15.38 -2.18
N THR A 16 1.26 -15.84 -1.49
CA THR A 16 1.58 -17.26 -1.30
C THR A 16 1.96 -17.48 0.16
N GLU A 17 1.99 -18.73 0.63
CA GLU A 17 2.39 -19.03 2.01
C GLU A 17 3.82 -18.57 2.32
N GLU A 18 4.74 -18.68 1.35
CA GLU A 18 6.14 -18.28 1.50
C GLU A 18 6.35 -16.77 1.36
N ALA A 19 5.55 -16.10 0.51
CA ALA A 19 5.70 -14.68 0.20
C ALA A 19 4.96 -13.76 1.17
N GLY A 20 3.97 -14.28 1.91
CA GLY A 20 3.04 -13.46 2.67
C GLY A 20 2.17 -12.59 1.77
N LEU A 21 1.60 -11.53 2.34
CA LEU A 21 0.83 -10.52 1.62
C LEU A 21 1.77 -9.52 0.92
N CYS A 22 1.55 -9.34 -0.37
CA CYS A 22 2.28 -8.39 -1.22
C CYS A 22 1.29 -7.44 -1.90
N LEU A 23 1.67 -6.17 -2.06
CA LEU A 23 0.87 -5.17 -2.77
C LEU A 23 1.77 -4.34 -3.69
N ALA A 24 1.35 -4.20 -4.95
CA ALA A 24 1.82 -3.13 -5.82
C ALA A 24 0.69 -2.12 -5.98
N SER A 25 0.91 -0.86 -5.57
CA SER A 25 -0.09 0.19 -5.58
C SER A 25 0.38 1.46 -6.29
N LEU A 26 -0.58 2.21 -6.82
CA LEU A 26 -0.41 3.54 -7.37
C LEU A 26 -1.19 4.54 -6.51
N ALA A 27 -0.56 5.62 -6.10
CA ALA A 27 -1.23 6.71 -5.40
C ALA A 27 -0.83 8.06 -6.02
N ARG A 28 -1.70 9.05 -5.86
CA ARG A 28 -1.43 10.44 -6.20
C ARG A 28 -1.43 11.25 -4.92
N LYS A 29 -0.35 11.98 -4.63
CA LYS A 29 -0.24 12.86 -3.47
C LYS A 29 0.36 14.20 -3.89
N ASN A 30 -0.30 15.30 -3.52
CA ASN A 30 0.11 16.67 -3.84
C ASN A 30 0.42 16.87 -5.34
N GLY A 31 -0.36 16.25 -6.23
CA GLY A 31 -0.17 16.35 -7.70
C GLY A 31 0.92 15.44 -8.28
N GLN A 32 1.67 14.70 -7.46
CA GLN A 32 2.67 13.72 -7.90
C GLN A 32 2.14 12.30 -7.76
N GLU A 33 2.39 11.46 -8.76
CA GLU A 33 2.10 10.02 -8.72
C GLU A 33 3.27 9.23 -8.13
N TYR A 34 2.94 8.22 -7.33
CA TYR A 34 3.87 7.34 -6.63
C TYR A 34 3.43 5.89 -6.76
N THR A 35 4.35 5.05 -7.23
CA THR A 35 4.18 3.59 -7.16
C THR A 35 4.88 3.08 -5.90
N LEU A 36 4.18 2.23 -5.13
CA LEU A 36 4.72 1.54 -3.97
C LEU A 36 4.60 0.03 -4.16
N VAL A 37 5.64 -0.70 -3.78
CA VAL A 37 5.61 -2.16 -3.72
C VAL A 37 5.95 -2.58 -2.29
N THR A 38 5.02 -3.26 -1.63
CA THR A 38 5.22 -3.93 -0.34
C THR A 38 5.21 -5.44 -0.54
N ALA A 39 5.99 -6.16 0.27
CA ALA A 39 6.10 -7.61 0.21
C ALA A 39 6.37 -8.18 1.59
N GLY A 40 5.94 -9.42 1.85
CA GLY A 40 6.24 -10.11 3.11
C GLY A 40 5.42 -9.63 4.31
N ALA A 41 4.31 -8.91 4.10
CA ALA A 41 3.40 -8.62 5.19
C ALA A 41 2.80 -9.94 5.71
N LYS A 42 2.67 -10.06 7.03
CA LYS A 42 2.14 -11.27 7.66
C LYS A 42 0.68 -11.47 7.26
N GLY A 43 0.21 -12.71 7.25
CA GLY A 43 -1.20 -13.01 7.03
C GLY A 43 -1.47 -13.76 5.73
N ASP A 44 -2.75 -13.85 5.39
CA ASP A 44 -3.29 -14.52 4.22
C ASP A 44 -4.53 -13.79 3.67
N HIS A 45 -5.20 -14.39 2.69
CA HIS A 45 -6.41 -13.84 2.07
C HIS A 45 -7.64 -13.76 3.00
N LYS A 46 -7.57 -14.33 4.21
CA LYS A 46 -8.63 -14.31 5.23
C LYS A 46 -8.26 -13.44 6.43
N SER A 47 -7.00 -13.12 6.62
CA SER A 47 -6.53 -12.22 7.67
C SER A 47 -6.76 -10.75 7.33
N GLU A 48 -6.53 -9.90 8.32
CA GLU A 48 -6.33 -8.47 8.09
C GLU A 48 -5.30 -8.23 6.98
N GLN A 49 -5.57 -7.25 6.12
CA GLN A 49 -4.78 -6.96 4.92
C GLN A 49 -3.68 -5.94 5.27
N TYR A 50 -2.66 -6.41 5.99
CA TYR A 50 -1.56 -5.57 6.47
C TYR A 50 -0.76 -4.90 5.34
N ASP A 51 -0.73 -5.51 4.15
CA ASP A 51 -0.15 -4.93 2.94
C ASP A 51 -0.81 -3.60 2.53
N ILE A 52 -2.13 -3.48 2.73
CA ILE A 52 -2.89 -2.24 2.49
C ILE A 52 -2.62 -1.20 3.58
N ASP A 53 -2.51 -1.64 4.84
CA ASP A 53 -2.22 -0.75 5.97
C ASP A 53 -0.81 -0.15 5.85
N ASP A 54 0.18 -0.98 5.51
CA ASP A 54 1.55 -0.55 5.23
C ASP A 54 1.57 0.49 4.11
N ALA A 55 0.82 0.27 3.02
CA ALA A 55 0.75 1.23 1.93
C ALA A 55 0.13 2.56 2.38
N CYS A 56 -0.94 2.52 3.18
CA CYS A 56 -1.55 3.73 3.73
C CYS A 56 -0.55 4.51 4.61
N GLU A 57 0.20 3.84 5.47
CA GLU A 57 1.20 4.46 6.35
C GLU A 57 2.36 5.07 5.55
N VAL A 58 2.91 4.36 4.57
CA VAL A 58 3.99 4.87 3.73
C VAL A 58 3.53 6.11 2.95
N TYR A 59 2.36 6.06 2.32
CA TYR A 59 1.84 7.22 1.59
C TYR A 59 1.51 8.39 2.53
N ARG A 60 1.10 8.16 3.78
CA ARG A 60 0.93 9.22 4.78
C ARG A 60 2.25 9.89 5.12
N ALA A 61 3.32 9.11 5.27
CA ALA A 61 4.65 9.60 5.62
C ALA A 61 5.32 10.42 4.51
N LEU A 62 4.89 10.32 3.25
CA LEU A 62 5.40 11.17 2.17
C LEU A 62 5.13 12.66 2.49
N GLY A 63 6.18 13.47 2.55
CA GLY A 63 6.07 14.91 2.85
C GLY A 63 5.36 15.72 1.74
N GLN A 64 5.11 16.99 2.02
CA GLN A 64 4.86 17.98 0.98
C GLN A 64 6.24 18.49 0.53
N ASN A 65 6.68 18.08 -0.66
CA ASN A 65 7.87 18.67 -1.27
C ASN A 65 7.57 20.11 -1.70
#